data_AF-A0A7L0E0U3-F1
#
_entry.id   AF-A0A7L0E0U3-F1
#
_cell.length_a   1.000
_cell.length_b   1.000
_cell.length_c   1.000
_cell.angle_alpha   90.00
_cell.angle_beta   90.00
_cell.angle_gamma   90.00
#
_symmetry.space_group_name_H-M   'P 1'
#
loop_
_entity.id
_entity.type
_entity.pdbx_description
1 polymer ?
#
loop_
_entity_poly.entity_id
_entity_poly.type
_entity_poly.pdbx_seq_one_letter_code
_entity_poly.pdbx_strand_id
1 'polypeptide(L)'
;AMAQAALGAAGLHLDELSKLRVLEPGVAQQTAQLREECRAFLHKIAEFQKIVGSLIELVDQLAKAAESEKMKAIGARNLLKSIAKQREAQEQQLQALIAEKKTQLERYRVEYETLCKIEADQNEFIDQFIFQK
;
A
#
# COMPACT_ATOMS: atom_id res chain seq x y z
N ALA A 1 -81.39 7.28 1.55
CA ALA A 1 -81.16 7.92 0.24
C ALA A 1 -81.22 9.45 0.31
N MET A 2 -82.35 10.10 0.62
CA MET A 2 -82.44 11.57 0.64
C MET A 2 -81.57 12.27 1.70
N ALA A 3 -81.44 11.71 2.91
CA ALA A 3 -80.62 12.31 3.98
C ALA A 3 -79.11 12.31 3.64
N GLN A 4 -78.60 11.24 3.02
CA GLN A 4 -77.21 11.15 2.55
C GLN A 4 -76.93 12.13 1.40
N ALA A 5 -77.91 12.33 0.50
CA ALA A 5 -77.80 13.32 -0.57
C ALA A 5 -77.78 14.76 -0.03
N ALA A 6 -78.59 15.06 0.99
CA ALA A 6 -78.59 16.38 1.66
C ALA A 6 -77.28 16.64 2.43
N LEU A 7 -76.73 15.62 3.10
CA LEU A 7 -75.41 15.67 3.75
C LEU A 7 -74.29 15.89 2.73
N GLY A 8 -74.31 15.15 1.62
CA GLY A 8 -73.35 15.31 0.53
C GLY A 8 -73.38 16.70 -0.10
N ALA A 9 -74.57 17.30 -0.27
CA ALA A 9 -74.73 18.67 -0.75
C ALA A 9 -74.15 19.73 0.20
N ALA A 10 -74.04 19.42 1.49
CA ALA A 10 -73.40 20.26 2.51
C ALA A 10 -71.90 19.95 2.71
N GLY A 11 -71.32 19.05 1.91
CA GLY A 11 -69.92 18.61 2.06
C GLY A 11 -69.68 17.71 3.27
N LEU A 12 -70.74 17.04 3.78
CA LEU A 12 -70.69 16.17 4.95
C LEU A 12 -70.86 14.72 4.52
N HIS A 13 -70.04 13.85 5.11
CA HIS A 13 -69.98 12.42 4.81
C HIS A 13 -70.27 11.61 6.07
N LEU A 14 -70.82 10.40 5.92
CA LEU A 14 -70.95 9.44 7.03
C LEU A 14 -69.89 8.37 6.86
N ASP A 15 -69.19 8.01 7.95
CA ASP A 15 -68.28 6.86 7.96
C ASP A 15 -69.00 5.54 8.25
N GLU A 16 -68.25 4.44 8.23
CA GLU A 16 -68.74 3.08 8.50
C GLU A 16 -69.37 2.91 9.89
N LEU A 17 -69.11 3.84 10.81
CA LEU A 17 -69.68 3.88 12.16
C LEU A 17 -70.82 4.91 12.28
N SER A 18 -71.35 5.38 11.14
CA SER A 18 -72.39 6.43 11.06
C SER A 18 -72.01 7.75 11.74
N LYS A 19 -70.71 8.06 11.86
CA LYS A 19 -70.24 9.35 12.37
C LYS A 19 -70.15 10.36 11.24
N LEU A 20 -70.54 11.60 11.53
CA LEU A 20 -70.39 12.74 10.62
C LEU A 20 -68.90 13.06 10.39
N ARG A 21 -68.50 13.23 9.14
CA ARG A 21 -67.14 13.56 8.70
C ARG A 21 -67.21 14.73 7.71
N VAL A 22 -66.20 15.59 7.76
CA VAL A 22 -66.04 16.73 6.82
C VAL A 22 -65.20 16.32 5.59
N LEU A 23 -64.56 15.14 5.64
CA LEU A 23 -63.80 14.56 4.54
C LEU A 23 -64.37 13.17 4.24
N GLU A 24 -64.43 12.82 2.96
CA GLU A 24 -64.85 11.48 2.55
C GLU A 24 -63.96 10.40 3.22
N PRO A 25 -64.55 9.40 3.90
CA PRO A 25 -63.79 8.40 4.67
C PRO A 25 -62.71 7.67 3.85
N GLY A 26 -63.00 7.32 2.59
CA GLY A 26 -62.04 6.66 1.70
C GLY A 26 -60.84 7.56 1.36
N VAL A 27 -61.09 8.84 1.06
CA VAL A 27 -60.04 9.84 0.81
C VAL A 27 -59.21 10.09 2.07
N ALA A 28 -59.83 10.15 3.24
CA ALA A 28 -59.13 10.29 4.52
C ALA A 28 -58.19 9.10 4.80
N GLN A 29 -58.67 7.87 4.57
CA GLN A 29 -57.87 6.66 4.75
C GLN A 29 -56.71 6.58 3.76
N GLN A 30 -56.95 6.83 2.47
CA GLN A 30 -55.90 6.84 1.44
C GLN A 30 -54.84 7.90 1.73
N THR A 31 -55.26 9.09 2.17
CA THR A 31 -54.33 10.17 2.55
C THR A 31 -53.48 9.80 3.76
N ALA A 32 -54.08 9.14 4.77
CA ALA A 32 -53.36 8.66 5.93
C ALA A 32 -52.35 7.56 5.58
N GLN A 33 -52.74 6.61 4.72
CA GLN A 33 -51.85 5.56 4.23
C GLN A 33 -50.68 6.14 3.44
N LEU A 34 -50.95 7.03 2.49
CA LEU A 34 -49.93 7.72 1.70
C LEU A 34 -48.94 8.46 2.61
N ARG A 35 -49.43 9.15 3.65
CA ARG A 35 -48.58 9.83 4.63
C ARG A 35 -47.62 8.87 5.34
N GLU A 36 -48.09 7.71 5.76
CA GLU A 36 -47.24 6.72 6.44
C GLU A 36 -46.25 6.06 5.47
N GLU A 37 -46.65 5.78 4.23
CA GLU A 37 -45.73 5.30 3.19
C GLU A 37 -44.64 6.33 2.87
N CYS A 38 -45.00 7.62 2.74
CA CYS A 38 -44.03 8.69 2.56
C CYS A 38 -43.07 8.79 3.75
N ARG A 39 -43.56 8.67 4.99
CA ARG A 39 -42.72 8.67 6.20
C ARG A 39 -41.73 7.51 6.19
N ALA A 40 -42.20 6.30 5.87
CA ALA A 40 -41.35 5.12 5.77
C ALA A 40 -40.31 5.25 4.64
N PHE A 41 -40.69 5.84 3.51
CA PHE A 41 -39.78 6.11 2.41
C PHE A 41 -38.67 7.09 2.82
N LEU A 42 -39.02 8.21 3.45
CA LEU A 42 -38.04 9.19 3.95
C LEU A 42 -37.07 8.56 4.94
N HIS A 43 -37.55 7.69 5.83
CA HIS A 43 -36.70 6.95 6.76
C HIS A 43 -35.68 6.07 6.03
N LYS A 44 -36.14 5.27 5.06
CA LYS A 44 -35.26 4.41 4.26
C LYS A 44 -34.21 5.21 3.48
N ILE A 45 -34.58 6.37 2.95
CA ILE A 45 -33.63 7.25 2.26
C ILE A 45 -32.58 7.80 3.23
N ALA A 46 -32.98 8.19 4.44
CA ALA A 46 -32.03 8.65 5.45
C ALA A 46 -31.04 7.54 5.87
N GLU A 47 -31.52 6.31 6.05
CA GLU A 47 -30.66 5.15 6.32
C GLU A 47 -29.72 4.85 5.16
N PHE A 48 -30.23 4.88 3.94
CA PHE A 48 -29.42 4.67 2.73
C PHE A 48 -28.31 5.73 2.62
N GLN A 49 -28.63 7.01 2.83
CA GLN A 49 -27.64 8.09 2.82
C GLN A 49 -26.55 7.89 3.88
N LYS A 50 -26.93 7.43 5.07
CA LYS A 50 -25.96 7.09 6.13
C LYS A 50 -25.03 5.95 5.70
N ILE A 51 -25.58 4.88 5.12
CA ILE A 51 -24.78 3.73 4.64
C ILE A 51 -23.81 4.16 3.54
N VAL A 52 -24.28 4.94 2.56
CA VAL A 52 -23.44 5.45 1.47
C VAL A 52 -22.34 6.36 2.01
N GLY A 53 -22.65 7.24 2.98
CA GLY A 53 -21.66 8.09 3.65
C GLY A 53 -20.56 7.26 4.31
N SER A 54 -20.93 6.26 5.12
CA SER A 54 -19.96 5.36 5.75
C SER A 54 -19.15 4.54 4.74
N LEU A 55 -19.75 4.13 3.62
CA LEU A 55 -19.04 3.42 2.55
C LEU A 55 -17.99 4.32 1.88
N ILE A 56 -18.33 5.58 1.59
CA ILE A 56 -17.40 6.54 1.00
C ILE A 56 -16.19 6.75 1.93
N GLU A 57 -16.44 6.91 3.24
CA GLU A 57 -15.37 7.06 4.24
C GLU A 57 -14.46 5.82 4.28
N LEU A 58 -15.04 4.62 4.27
CA LEU A 58 -14.28 3.38 4.29
C LEU A 58 -13.44 3.19 3.02
N VAL A 59 -13.99 3.54 1.85
CA VAL A 59 -13.26 3.49 0.58
C VAL A 59 -12.10 4.49 0.57
N ASP A 60 -12.29 5.70 1.08
CA ASP A 60 -11.22 6.71 1.17
C ASP A 60 -10.09 6.25 2.11
N GLN A 61 -10.44 5.67 3.26
CA GLN A 61 -9.45 5.09 4.18
C GLN A 61 -8.67 3.95 3.53
N LEU A 62 -9.36 3.05 2.82
CA LEU A 62 -8.72 1.94 2.11
C LEU A 62 -7.77 2.45 1.01
N ALA A 63 -8.18 3.47 0.24
CA ALA A 63 -7.35 4.08 -0.79
C ALA A 63 -6.07 4.69 -0.20
N LYS A 64 -6.18 5.42 0.92
CA LYS A 64 -5.02 5.98 1.65
C LYS A 64 -4.08 4.90 2.17
N ALA A 65 -4.62 3.82 2.74
CA ALA A 65 -3.82 2.70 3.21
C ALA A 65 -3.09 1.99 2.07
N ALA A 66 -3.77 1.74 0.95
CA ALA A 66 -3.19 1.12 -0.23
C ALA A 66 -2.05 1.97 -0.82
N GLU A 67 -2.23 3.30 -0.91
CA GLU A 67 -1.18 4.20 -1.41
C GLU A 67 0.03 4.24 -0.46
N SER A 68 -0.20 4.21 0.86
CA SER A 68 0.88 4.13 1.86
C SER A 68 1.72 2.87 1.68
N GLU A 69 1.07 1.70 1.56
CA GLU A 69 1.77 0.43 1.34
C GLU A 69 2.47 0.38 -0.03
N LYS A 70 1.87 0.95 -1.07
CA LYS A 70 2.52 1.10 -2.39
C LYS A 70 3.84 1.86 -2.26
N MET A 71 3.84 2.99 -1.55
CA MET A 71 5.03 3.80 -1.34
C MET A 71 6.11 3.06 -0.54
N LYS A 72 5.73 2.32 0.52
CA LYS A 72 6.67 1.48 1.28
C LYS A 72 7.30 0.40 0.40
N ALA A 73 6.50 -0.28 -0.42
CA ALA A 73 6.98 -1.31 -1.35
C ALA A 73 7.96 -0.74 -2.39
N ILE A 74 7.66 0.43 -2.96
CA ILE A 74 8.57 1.14 -3.88
C ILE A 74 9.88 1.49 -3.17
N GLY A 75 9.80 2.01 -1.93
CA GLY A 75 10.97 2.34 -1.12
C GLY A 75 11.86 1.11 -0.85
N ALA A 76 11.27 0.01 -0.40
CA ALA A 76 11.98 -1.24 -0.16
C ALA A 76 12.65 -1.79 -1.44
N ARG A 77 11.94 -1.73 -2.58
CA ARG A 77 12.49 -2.15 -3.88
C ARG A 77 13.69 -1.30 -4.29
N ASN A 78 13.62 0.02 -4.11
CA ASN A 78 14.70 0.93 -4.44
C ASN A 78 15.94 0.68 -3.56
N LEU A 79 15.74 0.45 -2.25
CA LEU A 79 16.81 0.10 -1.34
C LEU A 79 17.50 -1.20 -1.76
N LEU A 80 16.73 -2.24 -2.06
CA LEU A 80 17.27 -3.53 -2.49
C LEU A 80 18.08 -3.41 -3.79
N LYS A 81 17.58 -2.63 -4.76
CA LYS A 81 18.32 -2.32 -6.00
C LYS A 81 19.65 -1.59 -5.72
N SER A 82 19.66 -0.63 -4.79
CA SER A 82 20.89 0.07 -4.39
C SER A 82 21.89 -0.86 -3.72
N ILE A 83 21.42 -1.76 -2.84
CA ILE A 83 22.27 -2.74 -2.16
C ILE A 83 22.92 -3.69 -3.18
N ALA A 84 22.16 -4.17 -4.17
CA ALA A 84 22.71 -5.02 -5.23
C ALA A 84 23.83 -4.31 -6.00
N LYS A 85 23.62 -3.05 -6.39
CA LYS A 85 24.65 -2.23 -7.07
C LYS A 85 25.88 -1.98 -6.19
N GLN A 86 25.66 -1.71 -4.90
CA GLN A 86 26.76 -1.52 -3.95
C GLN A 86 27.57 -2.80 -3.76
N ARG A 87 26.91 -3.95 -3.66
CA ARG A 87 27.58 -5.26 -3.57
C ARG A 87 28.43 -5.54 -4.81
N GLU A 88 27.89 -5.31 -5.99
CA GLU A 88 28.62 -5.50 -7.25
C GLU A 88 29.87 -4.60 -7.31
N ALA A 89 29.73 -3.33 -6.94
CA ALA A 89 30.87 -2.41 -6.88
C ALA A 89 31.93 -2.84 -5.85
N GLN A 90 31.49 -3.30 -4.67
CA GLN A 90 32.40 -3.84 -3.64
C GLN A 90 33.14 -5.09 -4.12
N GLU A 91 32.45 -5.98 -4.83
CA GLU A 91 33.04 -7.19 -5.39
C GLU A 91 34.11 -6.85 -6.42
N GLN A 92 33.81 -5.92 -7.35
CA GLN A 92 34.79 -5.44 -8.33
C GLN A 92 36.01 -4.79 -7.66
N GLN A 93 35.80 -3.98 -6.61
CA GLN A 93 36.88 -3.37 -5.85
C GLN A 93 37.76 -4.41 -5.15
N LEU A 94 37.16 -5.44 -4.55
CA LEU A 94 37.90 -6.53 -3.91
C LEU A 94 38.68 -7.37 -4.94
N GLN A 95 38.10 -7.65 -6.10
CA GLN A 95 38.79 -8.35 -7.18
C GLN A 95 40.01 -7.56 -7.69
N ALA A 96 39.87 -6.25 -7.86
CA ALA A 96 40.98 -5.38 -8.24
C ALA A 96 42.10 -5.39 -7.18
N LEU A 97 41.74 -5.32 -5.89
CA LEU A 97 42.70 -5.38 -4.79
C LEU A 97 43.42 -6.74 -4.74
N ILE A 98 42.70 -7.85 -4.94
CA ILE A 98 43.30 -9.18 -5.03
C ILE A 98 44.30 -9.26 -6.18
N ALA A 99 43.95 -8.72 -7.36
CA ALA A 99 44.84 -8.70 -8.52
C ALA A 99 46.12 -7.87 -8.26
N GLU A 100 45.98 -6.71 -7.60
CA GLU A 100 47.12 -5.89 -7.18
C GLU A 100 48.03 -6.65 -6.21
N LYS A 101 47.46 -7.30 -5.19
CA LYS A 101 48.22 -8.06 -4.19
C LYS A 101 48.94 -9.27 -4.78
N LYS A 102 48.30 -9.98 -5.74
CA LYS A 102 48.95 -11.07 -6.48
C LYS A 102 50.16 -10.56 -7.28
N THR A 103 50.02 -9.43 -7.97
CA THR A 103 51.13 -8.80 -8.71
C THR A 103 52.28 -8.42 -7.76
N GLN A 104 51.98 -7.83 -6.61
CA GLN A 104 52.97 -7.50 -5.58
C GLN A 104 53.70 -8.75 -5.07
N LEU A 105 52.96 -9.83 -4.81
CA LEU A 105 53.53 -11.10 -4.34
C LEU A 105 54.51 -11.69 -5.36
N GLU A 106 54.13 -11.75 -6.64
CA GLU A 106 55.03 -12.28 -7.67
C GLU A 106 56.29 -11.42 -7.82
N ARG A 107 56.18 -10.10 -7.71
CA ARG A 107 57.36 -9.22 -7.69
C ARG A 107 58.30 -9.58 -6.54
N TYR A 108 57.77 -9.71 -5.32
CA TYR A 108 58.58 -10.06 -4.15
C TYR A 108 59.21 -11.45 -4.26
N ARG A 109 58.50 -12.39 -4.88
CA ARG A 109 59.02 -13.74 -5.14
C ARG A 109 60.23 -13.70 -6.06
N VAL A 110 60.15 -12.97 -7.17
CA VAL A 110 61.27 -12.80 -8.11
C VAL A 110 62.45 -12.09 -7.46
N GLU A 111 62.18 -11.05 -6.67
CA GLU A 111 63.21 -10.32 -5.92
C GLU A 111 63.93 -11.24 -4.93
N TYR A 112 63.17 -12.05 -4.18
CA TYR A 112 63.72 -13.04 -3.26
C TYR A 112 64.59 -14.08 -3.97
N GLU A 113 64.10 -14.66 -5.08
CA GLU A 113 64.88 -15.63 -5.88
C GLU A 113 66.18 -15.01 -6.42
N THR A 114 66.16 -13.73 -6.76
CA THR A 114 67.35 -12.99 -7.23
C THR A 114 68.35 -12.80 -6.09
N LEU A 115 67.89 -12.41 -4.90
CA LEU A 115 68.73 -12.24 -3.72
C LEU A 115 69.38 -13.56 -3.29
N CYS A 116 68.64 -14.69 -3.31
CA CYS A 116 69.21 -16.00 -3.00
C CYS A 116 70.34 -16.41 -3.97
N LYS A 117 70.22 -16.06 -5.26
CA LYS A 117 71.31 -16.30 -6.22
C LYS A 117 72.52 -15.46 -5.91
N ILE A 118 72.33 -14.16 -5.66
CA ILE A 118 73.42 -13.24 -5.29
C ILE A 118 74.11 -13.72 -4.01
N GLU A 119 73.36 -14.16 -3.00
CA GLU A 119 73.91 -14.71 -1.76
C GLU A 119 74.75 -15.96 -2.03
N ALA A 120 74.26 -16.89 -2.86
CA ALA A 120 75.01 -18.08 -3.24
C ALA A 120 76.32 -17.73 -3.96
N ASP A 121 76.27 -16.82 -4.94
CA ASP A 121 77.45 -16.36 -5.70
C ASP A 121 78.47 -15.68 -4.76
N GLN A 122 78.00 -14.90 -3.79
CA GLN A 122 78.86 -14.25 -2.78
C GLN A 122 79.52 -15.28 -1.86
N ASN A 123 78.79 -16.28 -1.39
CA ASN A 123 79.34 -17.35 -0.56
C ASN A 123 80.40 -18.15 -1.32
N GLU A 124 80.14 -18.48 -2.59
CA GLU A 124 81.13 -19.18 -3.42
C GLU A 124 82.41 -18.33 -3.61
N PHE A 125 82.25 -17.02 -3.84
CA PHE A 125 83.40 -16.11 -3.93
C PHE A 125 84.21 -16.07 -2.62
N ILE A 126 83.54 -16.03 -1.46
CA ILE A 126 84.19 -16.05 -0.15
C ILE A 126 84.96 -17.36 0.04
N ASP A 127 84.35 -18.50 -0.26
CA ASP A 127 84.98 -19.82 -0.15
C ASP A 127 86.24 -19.88 -1.03
N GLN A 128 86.14 -19.48 -2.30
CA GLN A 128 87.29 -19.42 -3.20
C GLN A 128 88.41 -18.52 -2.67
N PHE A 129 88.07 -17.37 -2.08
CA PHE A 129 89.05 -16.43 -1.52
C PHE A 129 89.72 -16.97 -0.24
N ILE A 130 88.99 -17.72 0.59
CA ILE A 130 89.53 -18.37 1.79
C ILE A 130 90.47 -19.53 1.43
N PHE A 131 90.13 -20.34 0.42
CA PHE A 131 90.93 -21.50 0.00
C PHE A 131 92.13 -21.15 -0.90
N GLN A 132 92.25 -19.91 -1.37
CA GLN A 132 93.40 -19.43 -2.16
C GLN A 132 94.52 -18.78 -1.32
N LYS A 133 94.41 -18.77 0.01
CA LYS A 133 95.52 -18.45 0.95
C LYS A 133 96.04 -19.70 1.64
#